data_AF-A0A521XZA9-F1
#
_entry.id   AF-A0A521XZA9-F1
#
_cell.length_a   1.000
_cell.length_b   1.000
_cell.length_c   1.000
_cell.angle_alpha   90.00
_cell.angle_beta   90.00
_cell.angle_gamma   90.00
#
_symmetry.space_group_name_H-M   'P 1'
#
loop_
_entity.id
_entity.type
_entity.pdbx_description
1 polymer ?
#
loop_
_entity_poly.entity_id
_entity_poly.type
_entity_poly.pdbx_seq_one_letter_code
_entity_poly.pdbx_strand_id
1 'polypeptide(L)'
;MCRKCVITFFLLLFCSLVFAEMCPSVQDIQKNRLHGWKIYDSDDNTPLPPKRVAQFIKGAKQFTLAEWPDARRHVGTVHCYYRDDNGSQLEAYLAKDNFIPTNVNHYWYSVSGSMNCAAGAERCLFQPNMMQGKQLAKK
;
A
#
# COMPACT_ATOMS: atom_id res chain seq x y z
N MET A 1 5.24 28.59 -36.20
CA MET A 1 4.91 27.70 -35.06
C MET A 1 5.56 28.26 -33.81
N CYS A 2 4.76 28.64 -32.81
CA CYS A 2 5.21 29.43 -31.68
C CYS A 2 6.05 28.58 -30.72
N ARG A 3 7.36 28.87 -30.62
CA ARG A 3 8.33 28.20 -29.71
C ARG A 3 7.83 28.14 -28.25
N LYS A 4 6.98 29.10 -27.85
CA LYS A 4 6.32 29.13 -26.53
C LYS A 4 5.28 28.02 -26.35
N CYS A 5 4.52 27.65 -27.39
CA CYS A 5 3.52 26.60 -27.32
C CYS A 5 4.12 25.20 -27.17
N VAL A 6 5.28 24.95 -27.78
CA VAL A 6 5.98 23.66 -27.67
C VAL A 6 6.45 23.42 -26.23
N ILE A 7 7.00 24.44 -25.57
CA ILE A 7 7.48 24.34 -24.18
C ILE A 7 6.32 24.08 -23.22
N THR A 8 5.17 24.74 -23.39
CA THR A 8 3.99 24.53 -22.55
C THR A 8 3.40 23.13 -22.73
N PHE A 9 3.41 22.58 -23.94
CA PHE A 9 2.93 21.22 -24.20
C PHE A 9 3.80 20.17 -23.52
N PHE A 10 5.13 20.33 -23.55
CA PHE A 10 6.05 19.43 -22.85
C PHE A 10 5.90 19.50 -21.32
N LEU A 11 5.70 20.70 -20.74
CA LEU A 11 5.48 20.85 -19.29
C LEU A 11 4.20 20.15 -18.80
N LEU A 12 3.10 20.22 -19.57
CA LEU A 12 1.85 19.53 -19.21
C LEU A 12 1.98 18.00 -19.32
N LEU A 13 2.81 17.50 -20.23
CA LEU A 13 3.07 16.06 -20.42
C LEU A 13 3.95 15.46 -19.31
N PHE A 14 4.79 16.26 -18.65
CA PHE A 14 5.60 15.81 -17.52
C PHE A 14 4.82 15.77 -16.20
N CYS A 15 3.80 16.62 -16.02
CA CYS A 15 2.99 16.62 -14.79
C CYS A 15 2.09 15.38 -14.63
N SER A 16 1.74 14.68 -15.72
CA SER A 16 0.89 13.49 -15.65
C SER A 16 1.63 12.20 -15.26
N LEU A 17 2.95 12.26 -15.06
CA LEU A 17 3.76 11.07 -14.78
C LEU A 17 4.16 10.92 -13.30
N VAL A 18 3.76 11.86 -12.44
CA VAL A 18 4.04 11.80 -11.00
C VAL A 18 2.77 11.41 -10.24
N PHE A 19 2.25 10.21 -10.51
CA PHE A 19 1.30 9.58 -9.59
C PHE A 19 2.11 8.95 -8.46
N ALA A 20 2.42 9.75 -7.44
CA ALA A 20 2.87 9.19 -6.17
C ALA A 20 1.79 8.22 -5.69
N GLU A 21 2.17 7.00 -5.34
CA GLU A 21 1.24 6.02 -4.82
C GLU A 21 0.70 6.51 -3.48
N MET A 22 -0.57 6.93 -3.47
CA MET A 22 -1.27 7.40 -2.28
C MET A 22 -2.17 6.29 -1.75
N CYS A 23 -2.15 6.12 -0.42
CA CYS A 23 -3.09 5.26 0.28
C CYS A 23 -4.53 5.64 -0.06
N PRO A 24 -5.44 4.67 -0.23
CA PRO A 24 -6.86 4.94 -0.50
C PRO A 24 -7.48 5.86 0.55
N SER A 25 -8.35 6.79 0.16
CA SER A 25 -9.08 7.56 1.16
C SER A 25 -10.10 6.68 1.89
N VAL A 26 -10.50 7.07 3.11
CA VAL A 26 -11.59 6.40 3.83
C VAL A 26 -12.87 6.36 2.98
N GLN A 27 -13.12 7.45 2.23
CA GLN A 27 -14.28 7.52 1.35
C GLN A 27 -14.18 6.51 0.20
N ASP A 28 -13.00 6.30 -0.38
CA ASP A 28 -12.79 5.31 -1.43
C ASP A 28 -12.95 3.89 -0.89
N ILE A 29 -12.45 3.62 0.31
CA ILE A 29 -12.64 2.33 0.99
C ILE A 29 -14.14 2.05 1.19
N GLN A 30 -14.88 3.00 1.77
CA GLN A 30 -16.32 2.85 2.03
C GLN A 30 -17.15 2.69 0.75
N LYS A 31 -16.70 3.27 -0.37
CA LYS A 31 -17.31 3.11 -1.70
C LYS A 31 -16.75 1.92 -2.50
N ASN A 32 -15.86 1.13 -1.90
CA ASN A 32 -15.15 0.02 -2.53
C ASN A 32 -14.41 0.40 -3.83
N ARG A 33 -13.86 1.62 -3.88
CA ARG A 33 -13.06 2.16 -5.00
C ARG A 33 -11.58 1.97 -4.75
N LEU A 34 -11.16 0.72 -4.65
CA LEU A 34 -9.81 0.40 -4.21
C LEU A 34 -8.74 0.46 -5.31
N HIS A 35 -9.06 0.74 -6.58
CA HIS A 35 -8.06 1.03 -7.64
C HIS A 35 -6.80 0.11 -7.66
N GLY A 36 -6.99 -1.21 -7.54
CA GLY A 36 -5.91 -2.20 -7.55
C GLY A 36 -5.31 -2.53 -6.17
N TRP A 37 -5.69 -1.78 -5.13
CA TRP A 37 -5.39 -2.13 -3.75
C TRP A 37 -6.20 -3.34 -3.30
N LYS A 38 -5.55 -4.23 -2.56
CA LYS A 38 -6.15 -5.40 -1.92
C LYS A 38 -5.96 -5.29 -0.42
N ILE A 39 -6.86 -5.92 0.33
CA ILE A 39 -6.84 -5.90 1.79
C ILE A 39 -6.23 -7.21 2.26
N TYR A 40 -5.22 -7.13 3.10
CA TYR A 40 -4.49 -8.25 3.68
C TYR A 40 -4.64 -8.26 5.19
N ASP A 41 -4.65 -9.45 5.76
CA ASP A 41 -4.63 -9.65 7.21
C ASP A 41 -3.25 -9.27 7.75
N SER A 42 -3.20 -8.50 8.84
CA SER A 42 -1.93 -8.03 9.40
C SER A 42 -1.10 -9.13 10.06
N ASP A 43 -1.72 -10.23 10.48
CA ASP A 43 -1.05 -11.27 11.25
C ASP A 43 -0.34 -12.27 10.35
N ASP A 44 -0.98 -12.68 9.25
CA ASP A 44 -0.46 -13.70 8.35
C ASP A 44 -0.14 -13.19 6.93
N ASN A 45 -0.43 -11.92 6.65
CA ASN A 45 -0.21 -11.27 5.35
C ASN A 45 -0.97 -11.92 4.19
N THR A 46 -2.03 -12.69 4.46
CA THR A 46 -2.87 -13.28 3.41
C THR A 46 -4.02 -12.35 3.03
N PRO A 47 -4.57 -12.45 1.81
CA PRO A 47 -5.75 -11.68 1.44
C PRO A 47 -6.93 -11.98 2.37
N LEU A 48 -7.59 -10.93 2.87
CA LEU A 48 -8.73 -11.11 3.77
C LEU A 48 -9.89 -11.84 3.06
N PRO A 49 -10.58 -12.76 3.76
CA PRO A 49 -11.76 -13.41 3.22
C PRO A 49 -12.91 -12.40 3.03
N PRO A 50 -13.86 -12.65 2.10
CA PRO A 50 -14.89 -11.67 1.73
C PRO A 50 -15.71 -11.10 2.89
N LYS A 51 -16.00 -11.92 3.91
CA LYS A 51 -16.72 -11.47 5.12
C LYS A 51 -15.92 -10.43 5.91
N ARG A 52 -14.61 -10.64 6.07
CA ARG A 52 -13.72 -9.71 6.77
C ARG A 52 -13.43 -8.46 5.92
N VAL A 53 -13.37 -8.59 4.59
CA VAL A 53 -13.32 -7.43 3.68
C VAL A 53 -14.53 -6.52 3.87
N ALA A 54 -15.74 -7.07 3.95
CA ALA A 54 -16.94 -6.28 4.20
C ALA A 54 -16.92 -5.58 5.58
N GLN A 55 -16.39 -6.28 6.61
CA GLN A 55 -16.20 -5.69 7.94
C GLN A 55 -15.18 -4.55 7.91
N PHE A 56 -14.05 -4.73 7.23
CA PHE A 56 -13.03 -3.70 7.05
C PHE A 56 -13.60 -2.47 6.34
N ILE A 57 -14.29 -2.67 5.21
CA ILE A 57 -14.88 -1.57 4.42
C ILE A 57 -15.87 -0.74 5.27
N LYS A 58 -16.67 -1.41 6.10
CA LYS A 58 -17.61 -0.76 7.02
C LYS A 58 -16.91 -0.08 8.20
N GLY A 59 -15.85 -0.70 8.70
CA GLY A 59 -15.11 -0.32 9.90
C GLY A 59 -14.03 0.73 9.66
N ALA A 60 -13.55 0.93 8.44
CA ALA A 60 -12.54 1.94 8.11
C ALA A 60 -13.11 3.35 8.22
N LYS A 61 -12.53 4.15 9.13
CA LYS A 61 -13.01 5.49 9.47
C LYS A 61 -11.91 6.53 9.49
N GLN A 62 -10.70 6.13 9.87
CA GLN A 62 -9.57 7.02 10.00
C GLN A 62 -8.33 6.40 9.39
N PHE A 63 -7.58 7.19 8.62
CA PHE A 63 -6.23 6.82 8.21
C PHE A 63 -5.32 6.87 9.44
N THR A 64 -4.43 5.87 9.57
CA THR A 64 -3.53 5.76 10.72
C THR A 64 -2.10 6.04 10.32
N LEU A 65 -1.55 5.18 9.47
CA LEU A 65 -0.17 5.26 9.03
C LEU A 65 0.00 4.56 7.69
N ALA A 66 1.09 4.90 7.01
CA ALA A 66 1.54 4.24 5.82
C ALA A 66 3.00 3.84 5.99
N GLU A 67 3.34 2.63 5.55
CA GLU A 67 4.70 2.09 5.59
C GLU A 67 5.21 1.94 4.15
N TRP A 68 6.41 2.44 3.89
CA TRP A 68 7.11 2.32 2.61
C TRP A 68 8.44 1.56 2.83
N PRO A 69 8.86 0.66 1.93
CA PRO A 69 10.23 0.18 1.88
C PRO A 69 11.15 1.31 1.40
N ASP A 70 12.31 1.44 2.05
CA ASP A 70 13.34 2.44 1.72
C ASP A 70 14.07 2.18 0.38
N ALA A 71 13.59 1.23 -0.43
CA ALA A 71 14.23 0.89 -1.68
C ALA A 71 13.71 1.80 -2.81
N ARG A 72 14.61 2.63 -3.37
CA ARG A 72 14.43 3.39 -4.63
C ARG A 72 13.94 2.55 -5.83
N ARG A 73 13.82 1.22 -5.68
CA ARG A 73 13.43 0.25 -6.71
C ARG A 73 12.03 -0.35 -6.49
N HIS A 74 11.29 0.03 -5.44
CA HIS A 74 10.02 -0.60 -5.10
C HIS A 74 8.91 0.47 -5.08
N VAL A 75 8.58 0.99 -6.27
CA VAL A 75 7.36 1.79 -6.48
C VAL A 75 6.19 0.81 -6.51
N GLY A 76 5.12 1.02 -5.75
CA GLY A 76 4.01 0.05 -5.65
C GLY A 76 3.77 -0.55 -4.27
N THR A 77 4.77 -0.39 -3.39
CA THR A 77 4.88 -1.18 -2.17
C THR A 77 4.62 -0.29 -0.97
N VAL A 78 3.35 -0.15 -0.63
CA VAL A 78 2.93 0.66 0.51
C VAL A 78 1.91 -0.15 1.28
N HIS A 79 2.07 -0.23 2.59
CA HIS A 79 1.04 -0.77 3.48
C HIS A 79 0.29 0.40 4.11
N CYS A 80 -1.02 0.44 3.92
CA CYS A 80 -1.87 1.52 4.44
C CYS A 80 -2.81 0.97 5.51
N TYR A 81 -2.73 1.54 6.72
CA TYR A 81 -3.49 1.08 7.88
C TYR A 81 -4.57 2.08 8.28
N TYR A 82 -5.67 1.55 8.81
CA TYR A 82 -6.86 2.32 9.15
C TYR A 82 -7.42 1.88 10.50
N ARG A 83 -8.10 2.82 11.15
CA ARG A 83 -8.79 2.62 12.42
C ARG A 83 -10.30 2.79 12.28
N ASP A 84 -11.01 2.20 13.24
CA ASP A 84 -12.44 2.43 13.43
C ASP A 84 -12.76 3.76 14.12
N ASP A 85 -14.05 4.04 14.31
CA ASP A 85 -14.54 5.28 14.95
C ASP A 85 -14.07 5.42 16.41
N ASN A 86 -13.67 4.32 17.06
CA ASN A 86 -13.17 4.29 18.43
C ASN A 86 -11.64 4.39 18.49
N GLY A 87 -10.95 4.47 17.35
CA GLY A 87 -9.49 4.48 17.26
C GLY A 87 -8.86 3.10 17.37
N SER A 88 -9.64 2.02 17.31
CA SER A 88 -9.15 0.63 17.34
C SER A 88 -8.58 0.25 15.97
N GLN A 89 -7.52 -0.55 15.98
CA GLN A 89 -6.88 -1.05 14.77
C GLN A 89 -7.76 -2.13 14.13
N LEU A 90 -7.81 -2.17 12.79
CA LEU A 90 -8.65 -3.12 12.05
C LEU A 90 -7.97 -4.46 11.74
N GLU A 91 -6.74 -4.67 12.24
CA GLU A 91 -5.94 -5.90 12.02
C GLU A 91 -5.79 -6.25 10.52
N ALA A 92 -5.61 -5.21 9.72
CA ALA A 92 -5.61 -5.32 8.27
C ALA A 92 -4.93 -4.10 7.65
N TYR A 93 -4.32 -4.31 6.49
CA TYR A 93 -3.75 -3.23 5.68
C TYR A 93 -4.15 -3.34 4.22
N LEU A 94 -4.12 -2.22 3.53
CA LEU A 94 -4.20 -2.19 2.07
C LEU A 94 -2.81 -2.18 1.47
N ALA A 95 -2.60 -3.00 0.44
CA ALA A 95 -1.42 -2.99 -0.41
C ALA A 95 -1.80 -3.29 -1.88
N LYS A 96 -1.11 -2.70 -2.85
CA LYS A 96 -1.25 -3.12 -4.26
C LYS A 96 -0.43 -4.38 -4.51
N ASP A 97 0.83 -4.33 -4.13
CA ASP A 97 1.74 -5.46 -4.12
C ASP A 97 2.07 -5.83 -2.67
N ASN A 98 1.81 -7.08 -2.29
CA ASN A 98 1.99 -7.56 -0.93
C ASN A 98 3.43 -7.98 -0.68
N PHE A 99 4.22 -7.07 -0.10
CA PHE A 99 5.60 -7.35 0.29
C PHE A 99 5.66 -7.56 1.80
N ILE A 100 6.09 -8.74 2.21
CA ILE A 100 6.20 -9.09 3.63
C ILE A 100 7.59 -8.68 4.13
N PRO A 101 7.72 -8.13 5.35
CA PRO A 101 9.01 -7.92 6.00
C PRO A 101 9.92 -9.15 5.91
N THR A 102 11.23 -8.96 5.70
CA THR A 102 12.14 -10.09 5.77
C THR A 102 12.16 -10.64 7.20
N ASN A 103 11.85 -11.92 7.32
CA ASN A 103 12.03 -12.75 8.52
C ASN A 103 13.51 -12.94 8.91
N VAL A 104 14.45 -12.35 8.15
CA VAL A 104 15.90 -12.34 8.43
C VAL A 104 16.27 -11.25 9.44
N ASN A 105 15.48 -10.18 9.57
CA ASN A 105 15.82 -9.03 10.43
C ASN A 105 14.91 -8.95 11.66
N HIS A 106 15.50 -9.04 12.85
CA HIS A 106 14.84 -8.90 14.16
C HIS A 106 14.31 -7.49 14.47
N TYR A 107 14.42 -6.55 13.53
CA TYR A 107 13.98 -5.17 13.72
C TYR A 107 12.49 -4.99 13.46
N TRP A 108 11.86 -5.91 12.73
CA TRP A 108 10.42 -5.91 12.49
C TRP A 108 9.67 -6.51 13.68
N TYR A 109 8.67 -5.80 14.19
CA TYR A 109 7.83 -6.26 15.29
C TYR A 109 6.39 -5.81 15.10
N SER A 110 5.45 -6.70 15.45
CA SER A 110 4.02 -6.38 15.38
C SER A 110 3.61 -5.50 16.55
N VAL A 111 2.83 -4.45 16.26
CA VAL A 111 2.16 -3.61 17.25
C VAL A 111 0.70 -3.47 16.83
N SER A 112 -0.18 -4.13 17.58
CA SER A 112 -1.63 -3.97 17.45
C SER A 112 -2.13 -4.02 15.99
N GLY A 113 -1.75 -5.06 15.24
CA GLY A 113 -2.20 -5.24 13.85
C GLY A 113 -1.48 -4.36 12.81
N SER A 114 -0.31 -3.82 13.14
CA SER A 114 0.61 -3.15 12.21
C SER A 114 2.05 -3.61 12.42
N MET A 115 2.87 -3.57 11.38
CA MET A 115 4.26 -4.05 11.44
C MET A 115 5.24 -2.88 11.52
N ASN A 116 5.75 -2.62 12.73
CA ASN A 116 6.70 -1.55 12.94
C ASN A 116 8.15 -2.02 12.79
N CYS A 117 9.03 -1.10 12.40
CA CYS A 117 10.46 -1.33 12.42
C CYS A 117 11.13 -0.53 13.55
N ALA A 118 11.94 -1.21 14.36
CA ALA A 118 12.67 -0.64 15.51
C ALA A 118 14.04 -0.04 15.11
N ALA A 119 14.40 -0.11 13.83
CA ALA A 119 15.67 0.36 13.31
C ALA A 119 15.49 1.48 12.29
N GLY A 120 16.60 2.05 11.81
CA GLY A 120 16.57 2.96 10.65
C GLY A 120 15.99 2.27 9.42
N ALA A 121 15.30 3.03 8.56
CA ALA A 121 14.58 2.53 7.38
C ALA A 121 15.45 1.65 6.48
N GLU A 122 16.76 1.90 6.43
CA GLU A 122 17.75 1.16 5.67
C GLU A 122 17.96 -0.29 6.15
N ARG A 123 17.55 -0.61 7.39
CA ARG A 123 17.64 -1.94 8.01
C ARG A 123 16.30 -2.69 8.00
N CYS A 124 15.23 -2.00 7.64
CA CYS A 124 13.86 -2.50 7.60
C CYS A 124 13.56 -3.04 6.20
N LEU A 125 14.21 -4.15 5.85
CA LEU A 125 14.10 -4.74 4.51
C LEU A 125 12.82 -5.56 4.39
N PHE A 126 12.21 -5.50 3.21
CA PHE A 126 11.10 -6.35 2.79
C PHE A 126 11.63 -7.47 1.88
N GLN A 127 10.95 -8.62 1.83
CA GLN A 127 11.38 -9.74 1.00
C GLN A 127 11.47 -9.33 -0.48
N PRO A 128 12.65 -9.36 -1.10
CA PRO A 128 12.78 -9.05 -2.51
C PRO A 128 12.17 -10.21 -3.31
N ASN A 129 11.01 -9.97 -3.93
CA ASN A 129 10.26 -10.85 -4.83
C ASN A 129 9.36 -11.93 -4.19
N MET A 130 8.07 -11.60 -4.06
CA MET A 130 7.00 -12.49 -4.52
C MET A 130 5.91 -11.66 -5.20
N MET A 131 6.03 -11.42 -6.52
CA MET A 131 4.94 -11.31 -7.53
C MET A 131 5.45 -10.68 -8.84
N GLN A 132 6.50 -11.24 -9.43
CA GLN A 132 6.62 -11.26 -10.89
C GLN A 132 6.47 -12.70 -11.34
N GLY A 133 5.30 -13.06 -11.85
CA GLY A 133 5.10 -14.32 -12.57
C GLY A 133 3.97 -15.20 -12.06
N LYS A 134 2.72 -14.82 -12.38
CA LYS A 134 1.66 -15.72 -12.87
C LYS A 134 0.43 -14.94 -13.35
N GLN A 135 0.64 -13.89 -14.14
CA GLN A 135 -0.39 -13.39 -15.05
C GLN A 135 0.24 -13.12 -16.42
N LEU A 136 0.69 -14.20 -17.06
CA LEU A 136 0.78 -14.22 -18.52
C LEU A 136 -0.26 -15.22 -19.02
N ALA A 137 -1.28 -14.64 -19.65
CA ALA A 137 -2.21 -15.20 -20.61
C ALA A 137 -2.04 -16.70 -20.92
N LYS A 138 -3.04 -17.51 -20.56
CA LYS A 138 -3.42 -18.64 -21.42
C LYS A 138 -4.47 -18.13 -22.39
N LYS A 139 -4.05 -17.90 -23.63
CA LYS A 139 -4.91 -17.99 -24.82
C LYS A 139 -4.73 -19.38 -25.39
#